data_AF-K2F7T6-F1
#
_entry.id   AF-K2F7T6-F1
#
_cell.length_a   1.000
_cell.length_b   1.000
_cell.length_c   1.000
_cell.angle_alpha   90.00
_cell.angle_beta   90.00
_cell.angle_gamma   90.00
#
_symmetry.space_group_name_H-M   'P 1'
#
loop_
_entity.id
_entity.type
_entity.pdbx_description
1 polymer ?
#
loop_
_entity_poly.entity_id
_entity_poly.type
_entity_poly.pdbx_seq_one_letter_code
_entity_poly.pdbx_strand_id
1 'polypeptide(L)'
;MTKDNIKSFGQLLQKREVKDIKKAPTFQWQELALKIIEDLDVPKEKRNSIFRVCKQHNRQIIERAISDTKELCKSGEKWRYFFKVIDIIKKKPVS
;
A
#
# COMPACT_ATOMS: atom_id res chain seq x y z
N MET A 1 -38.59 14.92 39.26
CA MET A 1 -38.70 14.47 37.85
C MET A 1 -37.53 15.05 37.09
N THR A 2 -36.41 14.31 37.03
CA THR A 2 -35.87 13.49 35.91
C THR A 2 -34.94 14.30 35.00
N LYS A 3 -33.64 14.12 35.27
CA LYS A 3 -32.50 14.69 34.57
C LYS A 3 -32.44 14.13 33.15
N ASP A 4 -32.41 15.00 32.15
CA ASP A 4 -32.30 14.62 30.74
C ASP A 4 -31.02 13.82 30.48
N ASN A 5 -31.23 12.61 29.95
CA ASN A 5 -30.21 11.64 29.61
C ASN A 5 -29.46 12.10 28.36
N ILE A 6 -28.29 12.72 28.55
CA ILE A 6 -27.34 13.02 27.48
C ILE A 6 -26.87 11.68 26.92
N LYS A 7 -27.52 11.24 25.84
CA LYS A 7 -27.15 10.02 25.13
C LYS A 7 -25.70 10.11 24.72
N SER A 8 -24.88 9.23 25.29
CA SER A 8 -23.44 9.16 25.09
C SER A 8 -23.10 8.98 23.61
N PHE A 9 -22.22 9.85 23.09
CA PHE A 9 -21.63 9.77 21.75
C PHE A 9 -21.06 8.39 21.42
N GLY A 10 -20.67 7.61 22.44
CA GLY A 10 -20.20 6.23 22.29
C GLY A 10 -21.25 5.29 21.69
N GLN A 11 -22.55 5.51 21.91
CA GLN A 11 -23.61 4.67 21.35
C GLN A 11 -23.81 4.88 19.84
N LEU A 12 -23.41 6.03 19.30
CA LEU A 12 -23.51 6.30 17.85
C LEU A 12 -22.39 5.60 17.06
N LEU A 13 -21.27 5.25 17.70
CA LEU A 13 -20.14 4.56 17.08
C LEU A 13 -20.27 3.04 17.07
N GLN A 14 -21.18 2.47 17.87
CA GLN A 14 -21.29 1.01 18.05
C GLN A 14 -22.16 0.31 16.99
N LYS A 15 -22.76 1.08 16.07
CA LYS A 15 -23.58 0.57 14.95
C LYS A 15 -22.83 0.50 13.61
N ARG A 16 -21.52 0.25 13.64
CA ARG A 16 -20.83 -0.29 12.45
C ARG A 16 -21.07 -1.79 12.42
N GLU A 17 -22.24 -2.12 11.90
CA GLU A 17 -22.54 -3.43 11.35
C GLU A 17 -21.31 -3.88 10.55
N VAL A 18 -20.78 -5.05 10.92
CA VAL A 18 -19.79 -5.80 10.13
C VAL A 18 -20.51 -6.26 8.86
N LYS A 19 -20.89 -5.29 8.03
CA LYS A 19 -21.31 -5.53 6.66
C LYS A 19 -20.05 -5.90 5.95
N ASP A 20 -19.98 -7.17 5.53
CA ASP A 20 -19.04 -7.69 4.55
C ASP A 20 -18.52 -6.54 3.70
N ILE A 21 -17.26 -6.17 3.96
CA ILE A 21 -16.55 -5.17 3.17
C ILE A 21 -16.43 -5.83 1.80
N LYS A 22 -17.47 -5.67 0.97
CA LYS A 22 -17.43 -5.89 -0.46
C LYS A 22 -16.27 -5.04 -0.90
N LYS A 23 -15.10 -5.67 -1.06
CA LYS A 23 -13.85 -5.00 -1.42
C LYS A 23 -14.22 -4.11 -2.59
N ALA A 24 -14.24 -2.80 -2.35
CA ALA A 24 -14.56 -1.82 -3.37
C ALA A 24 -13.70 -2.16 -4.60
N PRO A 25 -14.18 -1.94 -5.84
CA PRO A 25 -13.46 -2.34 -7.05
C PRO A 25 -12.01 -1.89 -6.91
N THR A 26 -11.14 -2.85 -6.59
CA THR A 26 -9.81 -2.51 -6.11
C THR A 26 -9.11 -1.95 -7.32
N PHE A 27 -8.69 -0.69 -7.23
CA PHE A 27 -7.91 -0.14 -8.34
C PHE A 27 -6.69 -1.04 -8.53
N GLN A 28 -6.37 -1.43 -9.77
CA GLN A 28 -5.33 -2.43 -10.05
C GLN A 28 -3.99 -2.13 -9.34
N TRP A 29 -3.67 -0.84 -9.15
CA TRP A 29 -2.46 -0.39 -8.45
C TRP A 29 -2.48 -0.65 -6.94
N GLN A 30 -3.65 -0.71 -6.30
CA GLN A 30 -3.80 -1.04 -4.88
C GLN A 30 -3.53 -2.51 -4.62
N GLU A 31 -4.09 -3.38 -5.47
CA GLU A 31 -3.81 -4.82 -5.44
C GLU A 31 -2.33 -5.11 -5.67
N LEU A 32 -1.75 -4.43 -6.66
CA LEU A 32 -0.31 -4.50 -6.93
C LEU A 32 0.52 -4.07 -5.71
N ALA A 33 0.16 -2.95 -5.08
CA ALA A 33 0.84 -2.45 -3.88
C ALA A 33 0.75 -3.44 -2.71
N LEU A 34 -0.42 -4.04 -2.47
CA LEU A 34 -0.61 -5.05 -1.42
C LEU A 34 0.27 -6.27 -1.67
N LYS A 35 0.33 -6.76 -2.92
CA LYS A 35 1.19 -7.88 -3.31
C LYS A 35 2.67 -7.57 -3.08
N ILE A 36 3.12 -6.36 -3.41
CA ILE A 36 4.51 -5.93 -3.18
C ILE A 36 4.84 -5.86 -1.69
N ILE A 37 3.90 -5.37 -0.88
CA ILE A 37 4.08 -5.26 0.57
C ILE A 37 4.32 -6.64 1.17
N GLU A 38 3.61 -7.65 0.70
CA GLU A 38 3.78 -9.04 1.11
C GLU A 38 5.08 -9.64 0.57
N ASP A 39 5.36 -9.51 -0.73
CA ASP A 39 6.54 -10.10 -1.39
C ASP A 39 7.88 -9.57 -0.87
N LEU A 40 7.94 -8.28 -0.50
CA LEU A 40 9.17 -7.62 -0.05
C LEU A 40 9.24 -7.44 1.46
N ASP A 41 8.29 -8.01 2.21
CA ASP A 41 8.14 -7.89 3.66
C ASP A 41 8.24 -6.42 4.14
N VAL A 42 7.39 -5.57 3.56
CA VAL A 42 7.48 -4.12 3.74
C VAL A 42 6.93 -3.72 5.13
N PRO A 43 7.73 -3.02 5.96
CA PRO A 43 7.27 -2.54 7.26
C PRO A 43 6.15 -1.51 7.12
N LYS A 44 5.28 -1.42 8.13
CA LYS A 44 4.06 -0.58 8.11
C LYS A 44 4.34 0.87 7.73
N GLU A 45 5.47 1.42 8.19
CA GLU A 45 5.92 2.78 7.94
C GLU A 45 6.13 3.09 6.45
N LYS A 46 6.54 2.10 5.66
CA LYS A 46 6.87 2.27 4.23
C LYS A 46 5.74 1.88 3.30
N ARG A 47 4.66 1.27 3.81
CA ARG A 47 3.49 0.87 3.01
C ARG A 47 2.89 2.05 2.25
N ASN A 48 2.73 3.20 2.90
CA ASN A 48 2.22 4.41 2.23
C ASN A 48 3.10 4.84 1.05
N SER A 49 4.42 4.70 1.16
CA SER A 49 5.34 4.99 0.07
C SER A 49 5.18 4.01 -1.09
N ILE A 50 4.95 2.71 -0.81
CA ILE A 50 4.65 1.71 -1.85
C ILE A 50 3.35 2.05 -2.59
N PHE A 51 2.27 2.38 -1.87
CA PHE A 51 1.01 2.79 -2.49
C PHE A 51 1.20 4.03 -3.37
N ARG A 52 1.96 5.02 -2.89
CA ARG A 52 2.25 6.24 -3.68
C ARG A 52 3.03 5.91 -4.95
N VAL A 53 4.04 5.06 -4.87
CA VAL A 53 4.83 4.62 -6.04
C VAL A 53 3.97 3.87 -7.04
N CYS A 54 3.14 2.92 -6.58
CA CYS A 54 2.25 2.16 -7.47
C CYS A 54 1.20 3.05 -8.15
N LYS A 55 0.80 4.15 -7.51
CA LYS A 55 -0.12 5.14 -8.09
C LYS A 55 0.56 6.07 -9.10
N GLN A 56 1.85 6.37 -8.90
CA GLN A 56 2.59 7.35 -9.71
C GLN A 56 3.24 6.75 -10.96
N HIS A 57 3.54 5.44 -10.95
CA HIS A 57 4.23 4.76 -12.04
C HIS A 57 3.32 3.76 -12.74
N ASN A 58 3.59 3.52 -14.03
CA ASN A 58 2.88 2.50 -14.78
C ASN A 58 3.21 1.09 -14.23
N ARG A 59 2.25 0.18 -14.27
CA ARG A 59 2.35 -1.20 -13.83
C ARG A 59 3.60 -1.91 -14.35
N GLN A 60 3.94 -1.73 -15.63
CA GLN A 60 5.12 -2.35 -16.25
C GLN A 60 6.44 -1.94 -15.56
N ILE A 61 6.56 -0.68 -15.14
CA ILE A 61 7.75 -0.18 -14.43
C ILE A 61 7.85 -0.84 -13.05
N ILE A 62 6.71 -0.94 -12.35
CA ILE A 62 6.64 -1.56 -11.03
C ILE A 62 6.98 -3.05 -11.11
N GLU A 63 6.39 -3.78 -12.06
CA GLU A 63 6.65 -5.22 -12.25
C GLU A 63 8.13 -5.48 -12.58
N ARG A 64 8.73 -4.68 -13.46
CA ARG A 64 10.17 -4.74 -13.73
C ARG A 64 11.00 -4.48 -12.48
N ALA A 65 10.68 -3.42 -11.74
CA ALA A 65 11.41 -3.08 -10.52
C ALA A 65 11.32 -4.17 -9.45
N ILE A 66 10.18 -4.86 -9.33
CA ILE A 66 10.04 -6.03 -8.43
C ILE A 66 10.92 -7.17 -8.92
N SER A 67 10.90 -7.48 -10.22
CA SER A 67 11.72 -8.55 -10.81
C SER A 67 13.19 -8.30 -10.54
N ASP A 68 13.69 -7.11 -10.88
CA ASP A 68 15.07 -6.68 -10.63
C ASP A 68 15.42 -6.75 -9.14
N THR A 69 14.50 -6.33 -8.26
CA THR A 69 14.70 -6.41 -6.80
C THR A 69 14.84 -7.85 -6.32
N LYS A 70 14.01 -8.78 -6.83
CA LYS A 70 14.05 -10.20 -6.46
C LYS A 70 15.31 -10.90 -6.97
N GLU A 71 15.80 -10.52 -8.15
CA GLU A 71 17.04 -11.07 -8.71
C GLU A 71 18.29 -10.56 -7.95
N LEU A 72 18.31 -9.26 -7.65
CA LEU A 72 19.49 -8.60 -7.07
C LEU A 72 19.56 -8.75 -5.54
N CYS A 73 18.42 -8.85 -4.85
CA CYS A 73 18.36 -8.82 -3.38
C CYS A 73 17.74 -10.11 -2.82
N LYS A 74 18.59 -11.10 -2.56
CA LYS A 74 18.19 -12.39 -1.98
C LYS A 74 18.02 -12.34 -0.46
N SER A 75 18.63 -11.37 0.23
CA SER A 75 18.55 -11.19 1.70
C SER A 75 18.59 -9.71 2.09
N GLY A 76 17.97 -9.36 3.23
CA GLY A 76 17.96 -8.00 3.77
C GLY A 76 16.72 -7.17 3.40
N GLU A 77 16.87 -5.83 3.44
CA GLU A 77 15.79 -4.86 3.22
C GLU A 77 15.43 -4.69 1.74
N LYS A 78 14.75 -5.69 1.16
CA LYS A 78 14.37 -5.72 -0.27
C LYS A 78 13.59 -4.47 -0.70
N TRP A 79 12.71 -3.95 0.16
CA TRP A 79 11.94 -2.74 -0.08
C TRP A 79 12.81 -1.50 -0.37
N ARG A 80 14.01 -1.43 0.22
CA ARG A 80 14.94 -0.31 0.02
C ARG A 80 15.59 -0.39 -1.36
N TYR A 81 15.90 -1.60 -1.82
CA TYR A 81 16.36 -1.83 -3.19
C TYR A 81 15.28 -1.51 -4.21
N PHE A 82 14.04 -1.91 -3.94
CA PHE A 82 12.90 -1.56 -4.80
C PHE A 82 12.79 -0.03 -5.02
N PHE A 83 12.86 0.77 -3.97
CA PHE A 83 12.84 2.23 -4.13
C PHE A 83 14.03 2.77 -4.92
N LYS A 84 15.24 2.20 -4.74
CA LYS A 84 16.41 2.58 -5.53
C LYS A 84 16.23 2.26 -7.02
N VAL A 85 15.72 1.07 -7.35
CA VAL A 85 15.48 0.66 -8.73
C VAL A 85 14.47 1.60 -9.39
N ILE A 86 13.38 1.93 -8.70
CA ILE A 86 12.39 2.91 -9.18
C ILE A 86 13.03 4.29 -9.42
N ASP A 87 13.88 4.76 -8.50
CA ASP A 87 14.58 6.05 -8.66
C ASP A 87 15.55 6.04 -9.85
N ILE A 88 16.27 4.93 -10.07
CA ILE A 88 17.16 4.73 -11.22
C ILE A 88 16.38 4.74 -12.53
N ILE A 89 15.25 4.04 -12.59
CA ILE A 89 14.38 4.01 -13.77
C ILE A 89 13.85 5.41 -14.08
N LYS A 90 13.46 6.18 -13.05
CA LYS A 90 12.99 7.56 -13.20
C LYS A 90 14.10 8.50 -13.72
N LYS A 91 15.35 8.26 -13.32
CA LYS A 91 16.51 9.10 -13.67
C LYS A 91 17.09 8.83 -15.06
N LYS A 92 16.75 7.72 -15.72
CA LYS A 92 17.10 7.53 -17.12
C LYS A 92 16.02 8.21 -17.98
N PRO A 93 16.22 9.46 -18.46
CA PRO A 93 15.49 9.87 -19.63
C PRO A 93 15.83 8.85 -20.71
N VAL A 94 14.80 8.24 -21.29
CA VAL A 94 14.96 7.45 -22.50
C VAL A 94 15.55 8.42 -23.52
N SER A 95 16.84 8.23 -23.82
CA SER A 95 17.55 9.02 -24.81
C SER A 95 17.17 8.61 -26.22
#